data_AF-A0A9J6EEN9-F1
#
_entry.id   AF-A0A9J6EEN9-F1
#
_cell.length_a   1.000
_cell.length_b   1.000
_cell.length_c   1.000
_cell.angle_alpha   90.00
_cell.angle_beta   90.00
_cell.angle_gamma   90.00
#
_symmetry.space_group_name_H-M   'P 1'
#
loop_
_entity.id
_entity.type
_entity.pdbx_description
1 polymer ?
#
loop_
_entity_poly.entity_id
_entity_poly.type
_entity_poly.pdbx_seq_one_letter_code
_entity_poly.pdbx_strand_id
1 'polypeptide(L)'
;MPARKGSTCFVPLCKGGYKSLKVKVSLFRAPTDPVRLQEWSRNIKRDDKVLDNTCVVCSRHLDERYLQRTFKHFINGEVVELERDRPAMTDDDVLTIFPDAPLYFTKHVPKRRKERDVANHYAPPPKRMALDEGMPDFELIESVDVQSASKTSYPFSNVSPCTVSFLHQNCAD
;
A
#
# COMPACT_ATOMS: atom_id res chain seq x y z
N MET A 1 0.37 -10.79 -33.60
CA MET A 1 0.00 -9.38 -33.32
C MET A 1 -0.71 -9.31 -31.98
N PRO A 2 -0.33 -8.42 -31.04
CA PRO A 2 -1.06 -8.27 -29.78
C PRO A 2 -2.48 -7.74 -30.05
N ALA A 3 -3.47 -8.27 -29.33
CA ALA A 3 -4.87 -7.88 -29.47
C ALA A 3 -5.06 -6.34 -29.33
N ARG A 4 -6.03 -5.76 -30.06
CA ARG A 4 -6.32 -4.31 -29.95
C ARG A 4 -6.69 -3.98 -28.50
N LYS A 5 -6.11 -2.90 -27.96
CA LYS A 5 -6.40 -2.42 -26.60
C LYS A 5 -7.60 -1.47 -26.60
N GLY A 6 -8.25 -1.37 -25.45
CA GLY A 6 -9.30 -0.36 -25.21
C GLY A 6 -8.81 1.07 -25.43
N SER A 7 -9.75 1.95 -25.78
CA SER A 7 -9.53 3.39 -25.94
C SER A 7 -9.94 4.21 -24.71
N THR A 8 -10.69 3.63 -23.78
CA THR A 8 -11.19 4.25 -22.55
C THR A 8 -10.58 3.60 -21.31
N CYS A 9 -10.38 4.39 -20.25
CA CYS A 9 -9.91 3.90 -18.96
C CYS A 9 -10.89 2.90 -18.36
N PHE A 10 -10.37 1.80 -17.82
CA PHE A 10 -11.14 0.74 -17.16
C PHE A 10 -11.61 1.11 -15.74
N VAL A 11 -10.89 2.03 -15.07
CA VAL A 11 -11.19 2.45 -13.70
C VAL A 11 -12.58 3.09 -13.62
N PRO A 12 -13.45 2.70 -12.66
CA PRO A 12 -14.77 3.27 -12.50
C PRO A 12 -14.73 4.80 -12.31
N LEU A 13 -15.78 5.48 -12.76
CA LEU A 13 -15.94 6.95 -12.75
C LEU A 13 -14.90 7.75 -13.58
N CYS A 14 -13.80 7.14 -14.03
CA CYS A 14 -12.77 7.82 -14.82
C CYS A 14 -13.20 8.09 -16.26
N LYS A 15 -13.12 9.36 -16.67
CA LYS A 15 -13.38 9.82 -18.05
C LYS A 15 -12.13 9.80 -18.95
N GLY A 16 -11.04 9.15 -18.51
CA GLY A 16 -9.81 9.02 -19.28
C GLY A 16 -10.02 8.28 -20.60
N GLY A 17 -9.53 8.84 -21.71
CA GLY A 17 -9.66 8.25 -23.05
C GLY A 17 -11.01 8.44 -23.74
N TYR A 18 -12.02 9.03 -23.06
CA TYR A 18 -13.26 9.43 -23.72
C TYR A 18 -13.01 10.60 -24.67
N LYS A 19 -13.66 10.59 -25.85
CA LYS A 19 -13.50 11.63 -26.89
C LYS A 19 -13.88 13.05 -26.42
N SER A 20 -14.70 13.16 -25.37
CA SER A 20 -15.13 14.42 -24.77
C SER A 20 -14.08 15.08 -23.87
N LEU A 21 -13.02 14.36 -23.48
CA LEU A 21 -11.97 14.87 -22.61
C LEU A 21 -10.96 15.70 -23.42
N LYS A 22 -10.92 17.01 -23.21
CA LYS A 22 -9.98 17.93 -23.89
C LYS A 22 -8.51 17.60 -23.57
N VAL A 23 -8.23 17.23 -22.32
CA VAL A 23 -6.88 16.85 -21.86
C VAL A 23 -6.60 15.40 -22.25
N LYS A 24 -5.62 15.17 -23.11
CA LYS A 24 -5.18 13.82 -23.47
C LYS A 24 -4.39 13.20 -22.30
N VAL A 25 -4.67 11.94 -22.00
CA VAL A 25 -3.98 11.16 -20.95
C VAL A 25 -3.32 9.93 -21.57
N SER A 26 -2.14 9.55 -21.06
CA SER A 26 -1.46 8.33 -21.50
C SER A 26 -2.24 7.09 -21.04
N LEU A 27 -2.48 6.17 -21.96
CA LEU A 27 -3.17 4.89 -21.71
C LEU A 27 -2.19 3.71 -21.77
N PHE A 28 -2.07 3.02 -20.66
CA PHE A 28 -1.25 1.83 -20.44
C PHE A 28 -2.14 0.58 -20.49
N ARG A 29 -1.61 -0.54 -20.99
CA ARG A 29 -2.34 -1.83 -20.96
C ARG A 29 -2.28 -2.41 -19.56
N ALA A 30 -3.27 -3.23 -19.21
CA ALA A 30 -3.14 -4.12 -18.06
C ALA A 30 -1.92 -5.07 -18.24
N PRO A 31 -1.22 -5.45 -17.15
CA PRO A 31 -0.08 -6.37 -17.20
C PRO A 31 -0.45 -7.71 -17.83
N THR A 32 0.52 -8.34 -18.52
CA THR A 32 0.36 -9.73 -18.99
C THR A 32 0.51 -10.73 -17.84
N ASP A 33 1.29 -10.39 -16.82
CA ASP A 33 1.57 -11.26 -15.68
C ASP A 33 0.30 -11.47 -14.84
N PRO A 34 -0.16 -12.70 -14.59
CA PRO A 34 -1.43 -12.95 -13.92
C PRO A 34 -1.45 -12.43 -12.47
N VAL A 35 -0.30 -12.46 -11.78
CA VAL A 35 -0.17 -11.95 -10.40
C VAL A 35 -0.40 -10.44 -10.34
N ARG A 36 0.20 -9.68 -11.28
CA ARG A 36 0.04 -8.22 -11.37
C ARG A 36 -1.34 -7.84 -11.90
N LEU A 37 -1.90 -8.61 -12.86
CA LEU A 37 -3.28 -8.46 -13.30
C LEU A 37 -4.26 -8.62 -12.13
N GLN A 38 -4.05 -9.63 -11.27
CA GLN A 38 -4.86 -9.86 -10.07
C GLN A 38 -4.66 -8.76 -9.01
N GLU A 39 -3.46 -8.19 -8.88
CA GLU A 39 -3.24 -7.00 -8.03
C GLU A 39 -3.98 -5.76 -8.55
N TRP A 40 -3.92 -5.51 -9.87
CA TRP A 40 -4.69 -4.45 -10.51
C TRP A 40 -6.20 -4.64 -10.30
N SER A 41 -6.71 -5.86 -10.49
CA SER A 41 -8.12 -6.21 -10.25
C SER A 41 -8.53 -6.02 -8.77
N ARG A 42 -7.66 -6.35 -7.81
CA ARG A 42 -7.92 -6.12 -6.37
C ARG A 42 -7.95 -4.64 -5.99
N ASN A 43 -7.14 -3.80 -6.64
CA ASN A 43 -7.11 -2.36 -6.41
C ASN A 43 -8.27 -1.64 -7.13
N ILE A 44 -8.60 -2.04 -8.36
CA ILE A 44 -9.78 -1.57 -9.09
C ILE A 44 -10.99 -2.39 -8.64
N LYS A 45 -11.50 -2.11 -7.43
CA LYS A 45 -12.72 -2.74 -6.90
C LYS A 45 -13.91 -2.44 -7.81
N ARG A 46 -14.21 -3.37 -8.71
CA ARG A 46 -15.20 -3.23 -9.78
C ARG A 46 -15.87 -4.58 -10.01
N ASP A 47 -17.16 -4.64 -9.72
CA ASP A 47 -17.90 -5.91 -9.73
C ASP A 47 -18.65 -6.14 -11.06
N ASP A 48 -18.88 -5.09 -11.86
CA ASP A 48 -19.61 -5.16 -13.13
C ASP A 48 -18.78 -5.67 -14.31
N LYS A 49 -17.44 -5.67 -14.21
CA LYS A 49 -16.54 -6.12 -15.28
C LYS A 49 -15.20 -6.63 -14.77
N VAL A 50 -14.75 -7.76 -15.32
CA VAL A 50 -13.42 -8.35 -15.11
C VAL A 50 -12.33 -7.60 -15.88
N LEU A 51 -11.12 -7.53 -15.32
CA LEU A 51 -9.95 -6.89 -15.93
C LEU A 51 -9.20 -7.87 -16.85
N ASP A 52 -9.22 -7.60 -18.16
CA ASP A 52 -8.48 -8.37 -19.17
C ASP A 52 -7.21 -7.65 -19.66
N ASN A 53 -6.27 -8.40 -20.26
CA ASN A 53 -5.05 -7.87 -20.90
C ASN A 53 -5.31 -6.91 -22.09
N THR A 54 -6.57 -6.78 -22.54
CA THR A 54 -7.02 -5.80 -23.54
C THR A 54 -7.45 -4.47 -22.91
N CYS A 55 -7.75 -4.46 -21.61
CA CYS A 55 -8.15 -3.28 -20.87
C CYS A 55 -6.97 -2.32 -20.68
N VAL A 56 -7.30 -1.04 -20.46
CA VAL A 56 -6.31 0.02 -20.28
C VAL A 56 -6.63 0.89 -19.10
N VAL A 57 -5.59 1.44 -18.48
CA VAL A 57 -5.71 2.40 -17.38
C VAL A 57 -4.91 3.66 -17.74
N CYS A 58 -5.40 4.82 -17.32
CA CYS A 58 -4.77 6.09 -17.63
C CYS A 58 -3.74 6.52 -16.58
N SER A 59 -2.79 7.37 -16.98
CA SER A 59 -1.73 7.92 -16.11
C SER A 59 -2.19 8.57 -14.82
N ARG A 60 -3.46 8.99 -14.71
CA ARG A 60 -4.02 9.60 -13.48
C ARG A 60 -4.15 8.63 -12.30
N HIS A 61 -4.01 7.31 -12.53
CA HIS A 61 -4.17 6.28 -11.51
C HIS A 61 -2.88 5.63 -11.02
N LEU A 62 -1.77 5.98 -11.67
CA LEU A 62 -0.42 5.53 -11.37
C LEU A 62 0.33 6.68 -10.65
N ASP A 63 1.16 6.35 -9.66
CA ASP A 63 2.09 7.32 -9.07
C ASP A 63 3.15 7.75 -10.10
N GLU A 64 3.68 8.96 -10.00
CA GLU A 64 4.70 9.46 -10.93
C GLU A 64 5.99 8.62 -10.87
N ARG A 65 6.31 8.02 -9.72
CA ARG A 65 7.47 7.13 -9.55
C ARG A 65 7.48 5.92 -10.49
N TYR A 66 6.29 5.56 -10.96
CA TYR A 66 6.01 4.41 -11.81
C TYR A 66 5.98 4.81 -13.30
N LEU A 67 5.92 6.11 -13.63
CA LEU A 67 5.93 6.60 -15.01
C LEU A 67 7.35 6.96 -15.48
N GLN A 68 7.90 6.13 -16.38
CA GLN A 68 9.13 6.45 -17.09
C GLN A 68 8.85 7.46 -18.22
N ARG A 69 8.96 8.75 -17.92
CA ARG A 69 8.93 9.84 -18.93
C ARG A 69 10.25 10.05 -19.64
N THR A 70 11.37 9.69 -19.01
CA THR A 70 12.71 9.80 -19.58
C THR A 70 13.35 8.43 -19.79
N PHE A 71 14.47 8.42 -20.49
CA PHE A 71 15.34 7.26 -20.68
C PHE A 71 16.80 7.74 -20.76
N LYS A 72 17.72 6.95 -20.19
CA LYS A 72 19.13 7.31 -20.07
C LYS A 72 19.93 6.62 -21.17
N HIS A 73 20.71 7.40 -21.92
CA HIS A 73 21.62 6.92 -22.95
C HIS A 73 23.06 7.27 -22.61
N PHE A 74 23.95 6.31 -22.83
CA PHE A 74 25.39 6.54 -22.80
C PHE A 74 25.85 6.98 -24.19
N ILE A 75 26.32 8.22 -24.31
CA ILE A 75 26.86 8.80 -25.55
C ILE A 75 28.26 9.29 -25.23
N ASN A 76 29.29 8.76 -25.91
CA ASN A 76 30.69 9.15 -25.74
C ASN A 76 31.22 9.07 -24.28
N GLY A 77 30.61 8.22 -23.44
CA GLY A 77 30.95 8.09 -22.01
C GLY A 77 30.12 8.98 -21.07
N GLU A 78 29.32 9.90 -21.59
CA GLU A 78 28.40 10.75 -20.82
C GLU A 78 26.99 10.13 -20.76
N VAL A 79 26.30 10.31 -19.63
CA VAL A 79 24.90 9.87 -19.44
C VAL A 79 23.98 11.02 -19.80
N VAL A 80 23.38 10.95 -20.99
CA VAL A 80 22.36 11.90 -21.44
C VAL A 80 20.98 11.36 -21.07
N GLU A 81 20.16 12.20 -20.45
CA GLU A 81 18.76 11.89 -20.15
C GLU A 81 17.85 12.50 -21.22
N LEU A 82 17.09 11.65 -21.93
CA LEU A 82 16.22 12.02 -23.05
C LEU A 82 14.75 11.85 -22.66
N GLU A 83 13.87 12.73 -23.16
CA GLU A 83 12.42 12.62 -22.96
C GLU A 83 11.79 11.63 -23.94
N ARG A 84 10.75 10.90 -23.50
CA ARG A 84 10.00 9.93 -24.31
C ARG A 84 8.71 10.55 -24.84
N ASP A 85 8.50 10.50 -26.16
CA ASP A 85 7.23 10.84 -26.82
C ASP A 85 6.02 10.14 -26.19
N ARG A 86 6.23 8.90 -25.73
CA ARG A 86 5.25 8.10 -25.01
C ARG A 86 5.86 7.65 -23.67
N PRO A 87 5.32 8.11 -22.53
CA PRO A 87 5.70 7.55 -21.23
C PRO A 87 5.52 6.04 -21.22
N ALA A 88 6.49 5.35 -20.63
CA ALA A 88 6.37 3.94 -20.28
C ALA A 88 5.94 3.79 -18.81
N MET A 89 5.44 2.60 -18.50
CA MET A 89 5.05 2.14 -17.17
C MET A 89 6.19 1.23 -16.69
N THR A 90 6.62 1.30 -15.44
CA THR A 90 7.53 0.27 -14.89
C THR A 90 6.78 -1.04 -14.67
N ASP A 91 7.52 -2.11 -14.42
CA ASP A 91 6.91 -3.42 -14.22
C ASP A 91 6.23 -3.51 -12.83
N ASP A 92 6.75 -2.83 -11.81
CA ASP A 92 6.28 -2.87 -10.42
C ASP A 92 5.10 -1.93 -10.11
N ASP A 93 4.28 -1.68 -11.13
CA ASP A 93 3.35 -0.56 -11.15
C ASP A 93 2.00 -0.92 -10.54
N VAL A 94 1.66 -0.23 -9.45
CA VAL A 94 0.44 -0.50 -8.66
C VAL A 94 -0.52 0.67 -8.74
N LEU A 95 -1.76 0.37 -9.15
CA LEU A 95 -2.86 1.34 -9.21
C LEU A 95 -3.26 1.77 -7.80
N THR A 96 -2.92 3.01 -7.49
CA THR A 96 -2.91 3.56 -6.13
C THR A 96 -3.78 4.81 -6.02
N ILE A 97 -4.01 5.53 -7.11
CA ILE A 97 -4.64 6.84 -7.11
C ILE A 97 -5.99 6.79 -7.82
N PHE A 98 -7.06 7.25 -7.15
CA PHE A 98 -8.43 7.19 -7.67
C PHE A 98 -9.12 8.54 -7.42
N PRO A 99 -8.79 9.57 -8.24
CA PRO A 99 -9.20 10.96 -7.97
C PRO A 99 -10.69 11.21 -8.22
N ASP A 100 -11.32 10.37 -9.05
CA ASP A 100 -12.75 10.47 -9.38
C ASP A 100 -13.63 9.62 -8.44
N ALA A 101 -13.05 9.08 -7.36
CA ALA A 101 -13.68 8.22 -6.36
C ALA A 101 -13.49 8.78 -4.93
N PRO A 102 -14.21 8.27 -3.91
CA PRO A 102 -14.04 8.73 -2.53
C PRO A 102 -12.60 8.60 -2.01
N LEU A 103 -12.14 9.58 -1.23
CA LEU A 103 -10.73 9.70 -0.82
C LEU A 103 -10.15 8.45 -0.13
N TYR A 104 -10.95 7.73 0.66
CA TYR A 104 -10.52 6.49 1.33
C TYR A 104 -10.14 5.34 0.37
N PHE A 105 -10.50 5.45 -0.91
CA PHE A 105 -10.16 4.49 -1.94
C PHE A 105 -8.74 4.72 -2.49
N THR A 106 -8.25 5.96 -2.44
CA THR A 106 -6.89 6.32 -2.86
C THR A 106 -5.88 5.94 -1.77
N LYS A 107 -4.81 5.25 -2.16
CA LYS A 107 -3.70 4.85 -1.29
C LYS A 107 -2.40 5.43 -1.83
N HIS A 108 -1.99 6.60 -1.36
CA HIS A 108 -0.71 7.18 -1.78
C HIS A 108 0.48 6.31 -1.36
N VAL A 109 1.43 6.11 -2.27
CA VAL A 109 2.67 5.37 -1.98
C VAL A 109 3.44 6.12 -0.89
N PRO A 110 3.81 5.47 0.24
CA PRO A 110 4.51 6.15 1.32
C PRO A 110 5.79 6.81 0.80
N LYS A 111 6.13 7.98 1.38
CA LYS A 111 7.38 8.66 1.05
C LYS A 111 8.56 7.77 1.48
N ARG A 112 9.55 7.57 0.61
CA ARG A 112 10.75 6.80 0.94
C ARG A 112 11.36 7.36 2.23
N ARG A 113 11.56 6.50 3.23
CA ARG A 113 12.21 6.89 4.48
C ARG A 113 13.60 7.45 4.14
N LYS A 114 13.98 8.56 4.77
CA LYS A 114 15.38 9.01 4.69
C LYS A 114 16.25 7.91 5.30
N GLU A 115 17.27 7.48 4.57
CA GLU A 115 18.31 6.63 5.16
C GLU A 115 18.90 7.36 6.36
N ARG A 116 19.15 6.61 7.45
CA ARG A 116 19.86 7.18 8.58
C ARG A 116 21.31 7.31 8.14
N ASP A 117 21.86 8.51 8.23
CA ASP A 117 23.29 8.73 8.11
C ASP A 117 23.98 7.91 9.22
N VAL A 118 24.65 6.82 8.82
CA VAL A 118 25.29 5.87 9.74
C VAL A 118 26.58 6.45 10.30
N ALA A 119 27.22 7.40 9.60
CA ALA A 119 28.42 8.09 10.07
C ALA A 119 28.11 9.11 11.18
N ASN A 120 26.84 9.56 11.27
CA ASN A 120 26.42 10.52 12.26
C ASN A 120 26.06 9.82 13.59
N HIS A 121 27.09 9.42 14.33
CA HIS A 121 27.00 8.82 15.68
C HIS A 121 26.51 9.80 16.77
N TYR A 122 25.80 10.87 16.41
CA TYR A 122 25.30 11.84 17.38
C TYR A 122 24.36 11.16 18.38
N ALA A 123 24.82 11.04 19.63
CA ALA A 123 24.02 10.52 20.72
C ALA A 123 22.73 11.36 20.81
N PRO A 124 21.53 10.74 20.84
CA PRO A 124 20.30 11.50 20.96
C PRO A 124 20.37 12.37 22.23
N PRO A 125 19.99 13.66 22.16
CA PRO A 125 20.11 14.54 23.31
C PRO A 125 19.34 13.93 24.48
N PRO A 126 19.91 13.95 25.71
CA PRO A 126 19.29 13.30 26.85
C PRO A 126 17.88 13.86 27.04
N LYS A 127 16.90 12.96 27.13
CA LYS A 127 15.53 13.34 27.48
C LYS A 127 15.61 14.07 28.81
N ARG A 128 15.19 15.35 28.83
CA ARG A 128 15.02 16.09 30.08
C ARG A 128 13.93 15.38 30.88
N MET A 129 14.33 14.55 31.83
CA MET A 129 13.45 14.14 32.91
C MET A 129 13.17 15.40 33.72
N ALA A 130 11.90 15.70 33.97
CA ALA A 130 11.56 16.77 34.88
C ALA A 130 12.12 16.40 36.26
N LEU A 131 12.84 17.33 36.89
CA LEU A 131 13.09 17.25 38.33
C LEU A 131 11.75 17.49 39.00
N ASP A 132 11.24 16.44 39.64
CA ASP A 132 10.03 16.48 40.45
C ASP A 132 10.40 17.04 41.84
N GLU A 133 10.44 18.36 41.93
CA GLU A 133 10.66 19.10 43.18
C GLU A 133 9.31 19.39 43.84
N GLY A 134 8.83 18.53 44.74
CA GLY A 134 7.58 18.82 45.45
C GLY A 134 6.92 17.68 46.22
N MET A 135 7.60 17.12 47.24
CA MET A 135 6.97 16.24 48.23
C MET A 135 6.48 17.07 49.44
N PRO A 136 5.16 17.15 49.72
CA PRO A 136 4.66 17.65 51.00
C PRO A 136 4.41 16.50 51.99
N ASP A 137 5.01 16.61 53.18
CA ASP A 137 4.65 15.82 54.36
C ASP A 137 3.21 16.09 54.81
N PHE A 138 2.48 15.03 55.21
CA PHE A 138 1.67 15.07 56.44
C PHE A 138 1.43 13.64 57.01
N GLU A 139 1.22 13.56 58.32
CA GLU A 139 1.53 12.41 59.16
C GLU A 139 0.50 11.25 59.21
N LEU A 140 1.01 10.13 59.74
CA LEU A 140 0.38 8.97 60.38
C LEU A 140 -1.16 8.90 60.49
N ILE A 141 -1.68 7.73 60.10
CA ILE A 141 -2.61 6.97 60.96
C ILE A 141 -2.06 5.54 61.11
N GLU A 142 -2.05 5.02 62.34
CA GLU A 142 -1.44 3.74 62.72
C GLU A 142 -2.24 2.49 62.29
N SER A 143 -1.52 1.36 62.14
CA SER A 143 -1.87 -0.06 62.41
C SER A 143 -3.36 -0.50 62.52
N VAL A 144 -3.89 -1.62 62.00
CA VAL A 144 -3.44 -3.03 61.85
C VAL A 144 -4.39 -3.74 60.82
N ASP A 145 -4.18 -4.95 60.27
CA ASP A 145 -3.16 -5.99 60.45
C ASP A 145 -2.91 -6.84 59.16
N VAL A 146 -2.00 -7.79 59.29
CA VAL A 146 -1.58 -8.89 58.40
C VAL A 146 -2.67 -9.94 58.11
N GLN A 147 -2.94 -10.26 56.82
CA GLN A 147 -2.83 -11.66 56.34
C GLN A 147 -2.92 -11.92 54.82
N SER A 148 -1.97 -12.75 54.38
CA SER A 148 -2.04 -13.79 53.34
C SER A 148 -2.23 -13.41 51.85
N ALA A 149 -1.29 -13.91 51.05
CA ALA A 149 -1.30 -13.78 49.60
C ALA A 149 -2.32 -14.73 48.94
N SER A 150 -2.99 -14.24 47.88
CA SER A 150 -3.57 -15.11 46.86
C SER A 150 -3.21 -14.61 45.47
N LYS A 151 -2.84 -15.54 44.58
CA LYS A 151 -2.39 -15.23 43.22
C LYS A 151 -3.61 -14.92 42.35
N THR A 152 -3.75 -13.68 41.88
CA THR A 152 -4.68 -13.36 40.79
C THR A 152 -4.15 -13.91 39.47
N SER A 153 -4.67 -15.07 39.06
CA SER A 153 -4.46 -15.66 37.74
C SER A 153 -5.21 -14.86 36.67
N TYR A 154 -4.49 -14.38 35.66
CA TYR A 154 -5.10 -13.75 34.49
C TYR A 154 -5.78 -14.81 33.60
N PRO A 155 -7.08 -14.67 33.28
CA PRO A 155 -7.79 -15.63 32.44
C PRO A 155 -7.66 -15.24 30.96
N PHE A 156 -6.59 -15.70 30.28
CA PHE A 156 -6.51 -15.58 28.82
C PHE A 156 -5.98 -16.84 28.14
N SER A 157 -6.71 -17.94 28.30
CA SER A 157 -6.51 -19.17 27.53
C SER A 157 -7.81 -19.95 27.40
N ASN A 158 -8.60 -19.63 26.38
CA ASN A 158 -9.67 -20.50 25.85
C ASN A 158 -9.89 -20.20 24.35
N VAL A 159 -8.85 -20.44 23.55
CA VAL A 159 -9.03 -20.62 22.11
C VAL A 159 -9.35 -22.08 21.89
N SER A 160 -10.64 -22.40 21.77
CA SER A 160 -11.08 -23.75 21.39
C SER A 160 -10.74 -23.99 19.91
N PRO A 161 -10.02 -25.07 19.55
CA PRO A 161 -9.72 -25.36 18.15
C PRO A 161 -10.99 -25.85 17.44
N CYS A 162 -11.44 -25.12 16.41
CA CYS A 162 -12.50 -25.60 15.52
C CYS A 162 -11.99 -26.80 14.73
N THR A 163 -12.56 -27.98 15.02
CA THR A 163 -12.29 -29.22 14.30
C THR A 163 -12.91 -29.15 12.89
N VAL A 164 -12.06 -29.26 11.87
CA VAL A 164 -12.51 -29.40 10.48
C VAL A 164 -12.83 -30.88 10.22
N SER A 165 -14.11 -31.22 10.18
CA SER A 165 -14.56 -32.58 9.84
C SER A 165 -14.34 -32.87 8.35
N PHE A 166 -13.40 -33.77 8.05
CA PHE A 166 -13.29 -34.41 6.74
C PHE A 166 -14.54 -35.26 6.48
N LEU A 167 -15.31 -34.94 5.43
CA LEU A 167 -16.28 -35.88 4.87
C LEU A 167 -15.61 -36.66 3.73
N HIS A 168 -15.29 -37.93 3.97
CA HIS A 168 -14.96 -38.87 2.90
C HIS A 168 -16.26 -39.24 2.18
N GLN A 169 -16.33 -39.02 0.87
CA GLN A 169 -17.34 -39.65 0.02
C GLN A 169 -16.65 -40.73 -0.82
N ASN A 170 -17.06 -41.99 -0.61
CA ASN A 170 -16.62 -43.15 -1.38
C ASN A 170 -17.86 -43.94 -1.84
N CYS A 171 -17.64 -44.77 -2.87
CA CYS A 171 -18.54 -45.81 -3.42
C CYS A 171 -19.61 -45.37 -4.45
N ALA A 172 -19.30 -45.70 -5.72
CA ALA A 172 -20.04 -46.54 -6.67
C ALA A 172 -21.53 -46.26 -6.99
N ASP A 173 -21.82 -46.06 -8.28
CA ASP A 173 -22.15 -47.16 -9.21
C ASP A 173 -21.47 -46.91 -10.59
#